data_AF-B2JAX9-F1
#
_entry.id   AF-B2JAX9-F1
#
_cell.length_a   1.000
_cell.length_b   1.000
_cell.length_c   1.000
_cell.angle_alpha   90.00
_cell.angle_beta   90.00
_cell.angle_gamma   90.00
#
_symmetry.space_group_name_H-M   'P 1'
#
loop_
_entity.id
_entity.type
_entity.pdbx_description
1 polymer ?
#
loop_
_entity_poly.entity_id
_entity_poly.type
_entity_poly.pdbx_seq_one_letter_code
_entity_poly.pdbx_strand_id
1 'polypeptide(L)' 'MQGCQYTLRLVGSSRDYRKIQSLEHFSTSNDVVLNDAFNILGEIVDAIEQVEQFSQQGESSHGTGN' A
#
# COMPACT_ATOMS: atom_id res chain seq x y z
N MET A 1 8.44 0.71 6.06
CA MET A 1 7.38 0.47 7.07
C MET A 1 6.74 -0.91 6.87
N GLN A 2 6.97 -1.91 7.72
CA GLN A 2 6.50 -3.28 7.43
C GLN A 2 5.02 -3.57 7.77
N GLY A 3 4.35 -2.74 8.59
CA GLY A 3 3.00 -3.03 9.09
C GLY A 3 1.90 -2.97 8.02
N CYS A 4 1.96 -1.96 7.15
CA CYS A 4 0.93 -1.74 6.12
C CYS A 4 1.01 -2.81 5.01
N GLN A 5 2.21 -3.10 4.49
CA GLN A 5 2.41 -4.18 3.50
C GLN A 5 1.96 -5.54 4.05
N TYR A 6 2.27 -5.83 5.31
CA TYR A 6 1.85 -7.07 5.96
C TYR A 6 0.31 -7.17 6.10
N THR A 7 -0.33 -6.09 6.54
CA THR A 7 -1.78 -6.04 6.71
C THR A 7 -2.51 -6.14 5.37
N LEU A 8 -2.01 -5.44 4.34
CA LEU A 8 -2.52 -5.57 2.99
C LEU A 8 -2.41 -7.03 2.54
N ARG A 9 -1.22 -7.64 2.61
CA ARG A 9 -1.01 -9.05 2.24
C ARG A 9 -1.98 -9.99 2.97
N LEU A 10 -2.19 -9.80 4.27
CA LEU A 10 -3.15 -10.59 5.05
C LEU A 10 -4.58 -10.44 4.52
N VAL A 11 -5.04 -9.20 4.35
CA VAL A 11 -6.40 -8.90 3.87
C VAL A 11 -6.64 -9.50 2.49
N GLY A 12 -5.72 -9.31 1.54
CA GLY A 12 -5.81 -9.88 0.20
C GLY A 12 -5.76 -11.42 0.16
N SER A 13 -5.13 -12.04 1.15
CA SER A 13 -5.13 -13.51 1.31
C SER A 13 -6.39 -14.06 1.97
N SER A 14 -7.21 -13.22 2.61
CA SER A 14 -8.36 -13.66 3.39
C SER A 14 -9.49 -14.20 2.51
N ARG A 15 -10.19 -15.22 3.02
CA ARG A 15 -11.34 -15.82 2.33
C ARG A 15 -12.49 -14.83 2.19
N ASP A 16 -12.69 -13.97 3.19
CA ASP A 16 -13.77 -12.99 3.20
C ASP A 16 -13.54 -11.91 2.15
N TYR A 17 -12.31 -11.41 2.00
CA TYR A 17 -11.95 -10.50 0.91
C TYR A 17 -12.27 -11.09 -0.46
N ARG A 18 -11.84 -12.33 -0.73
CA ARG A 18 -12.12 -13.00 -2.01
C ARG A 18 -13.62 -13.19 -2.25
N LYS A 19 -14.36 -13.55 -1.20
CA LYS A 19 -15.81 -13.71 -1.27
C LYS A 19 -16.48 -12.39 -1.62
N ILE A 20 -16.13 -11.30 -0.95
CA ILE A 20 -16.70 -9.96 -1.21
C ILE A 20 -16.34 -9.48 -2.63
N GLN A 21 -15.08 -9.62 -3.03
CA GLN A 21 -14.61 -9.25 -4.37
C GLN A 21 -15.32 -10.02 -5.50
N SER A 22 -15.77 -11.25 -5.24
CA SER A 22 -16.48 -12.07 -6.22
C SER A 22 -17.98 -11.72 -6.36
N LEU A 23 -18.52 -10.84 -5.52
CA LEU A 23 -19.93 -10.47 -5.58
C LEU A 23 -20.19 -9.47 -6.71
N GLU A 24 -21.11 -9.82 -7.60
CA GLU A 24 -21.52 -9.02 -8.76
C GLU A 24 -22.11 -7.64 -8.39
N HIS A 25 -22.64 -7.50 -7.16
CA HIS A 25 -23.24 -6.26 -6.65
C HIS A 25 -22.37 -5.53 -5.62
N PHE A 26 -21.12 -5.97 -5.42
CA PHE A 26 -20.18 -5.20 -4.61
C PHE A 26 -19.50 -4.17 -5.51
N SER A 27 -20.20 -3.08 -5.79
CA SER A 27 -19.59 -1.84 -6.25
C SER A 27 -19.73 -0.81 -5.16
N THR A 28 -18.71 0.02 -4.99
CA THR A 28 -18.89 1.25 -4.23
C THR A 28 -19.81 2.20 -5.02
N SER A 29 -20.31 3.25 -4.38
CA SER A 29 -21.17 4.26 -5.04
C SER A 29 -20.50 5.02 -6.21
N ASN A 30 -19.24 4.71 -6.50
CA ASN A 30 -18.40 5.33 -7.52
C ASN A 30 -17.74 4.29 -8.46
N ASP A 31 -18.34 3.10 -8.62
CA ASP A 31 -17.89 2.04 -9.54
C ASP A 31 -16.48 1.49 -9.27
N VAL A 32 -15.92 1.74 -8.09
CA VAL A 32 -14.62 1.21 -7.68
C VAL A 32 -14.83 -0.19 -7.09
N VAL A 33 -14.11 -1.17 -7.61
CA VAL A 33 -14.11 -2.52 -7.02
C VAL A 33 -13.12 -2.59 -5.86
N LEU A 34 -13.36 -3.49 -4.90
CA LEU A 34 -12.52 -3.61 -3.70
C LEU A 34 -11.03 -3.79 -4.05
N ASN A 35 -10.74 -4.54 -5.11
CA ASN A 35 -9.39 -4.78 -5.61
C ASN A 35 -8.69 -3.50 -6.09
N ASP A 36 -9.42 -2.55 -6.69
CA ASP A 36 -8.82 -1.29 -7.15
C ASP A 36 -8.40 -0.44 -5.95
N ALA A 37 -9.28 -0.30 -4.96
CA ALA A 37 -8.95 0.39 -3.72
C ALA A 37 -7.76 -0.26 -3.00
N PHE A 38 -7.72 -1.60 -2.98
CA PHE A 38 -6.63 -2.35 -2.37
C PHE A 38 -5.29 -2.14 -3.09
N ASN A 39 -5.28 -2.13 -4.42
CA ASN A 39 -4.08 -1.86 -5.22
C ASN A 39 -3.55 -0.45 -4.97
N ILE A 40 -4.43 0.57 -4.96
CA ILE A 40 -4.07 1.96 -4.67
C ILE A 40 -3.39 2.08 -3.30
N LEU A 41 -3.89 1.38 -2.27
CA LEU A 41 -3.25 1.38 -0.96
C LEU A 41 -1.85 0.77 -0.99
N GLY A 42 -1.64 -0.29 -1.79
CA GLY A 42 -0.31 -0.86 -2.02
C GLY A 42 0.65 0.14 -2.67
N GLU A 43 0.22 0.80 -3.75
CA GLU A 43 1.01 1.81 -4.45
C GLU A 43 1.40 2.98 -3.53
N ILE A 44 0.48 3.47 -2.69
CA ILE A 44 0.76 4.53 -1.72
C ILE A 44 1.82 4.08 -0.71
N VAL A 45 1.70 2.86 -0.17
CA VAL A 45 2.66 2.34 0.80
C VAL A 45 4.06 2.23 0.18
N ASP A 46 4.15 1.72 -1.05
CA ASP A 46 5.42 1.61 -1.77
C ASP A 46 6.02 2.98 -2.11
N ALA A 47 5.18 3.97 -2.46
CA ALA A 47 5.63 5.34 -2.71
C ALA A 47 6.18 6.00 -1.44
N ILE A 48 5.55 5.77 -0.28
CA ILE A 48 6.07 6.30 0.99
C ILE A 48 7.43 5.68 1.31
N GLU A 49 7.61 4.37 1.13
CA GLU A 49 8.91 3.72 1.36
C GLU A 49 10.01 4.29 0.45
N GLN A 50 9.70 4.58 -0.81
CA GLN A 50 10.65 5.23 -1.71
C GLN A 50 11.04 6.62 -1.21
N VAL A 51 10.07 7.46 -0.82
CA VAL A 51 10.34 8.81 -0.30
C VAL A 51 11.16 8.75 1.00
N GLU A 52 10.85 7.83 1.91
CA GLU A 52 11.63 7.62 3.13
C GLU A 52 13.08 7.23 2.84
N GLN A 53 13.33 6.36 1.85
CA GLN A 53 14.69 5.95 1.45
C GLN A 53 15.49 7.12 0.85
N PHE A 54 14.89 7.87 -0.07
CA PHE A 54 15.53 9.06 -0.66
C PHE A 54 15.84 10.13 0.40
N SER A 55 14.94 10.32 1.36
CA SER A 55 15.11 11.31 2.43
C SER A 55 16.29 10.95 3.35
N GLN A 56 16.42 9.68 3.73
CA GLN A 56 17.54 9.18 4.54
C GLN A 56 18.89 9.26 3.79
N GLN A 57 18.87 9.09 2.47
CA GLN A 57 20.08 9.21 1.63
C GLN A 57 20.63 10.65 1.62
N GLY A 58 19.74 11.65 1.62
CA GLY A 58 20.11 13.07 1.69
C GLY A 58 20.76 13.50 3.00
N GLU A 59 20.35 12.93 4.13
CA GLU A 59 20.91 13.22 5.46
C GLU A 59 22.32 12.64 5.65
N SER A 60 22.62 11.49 5.02
CA SER A 60 23.94 10.85 5.11
C SER A 60 25.06 11.59 4.36
N SER A 61 24.73 12.44 3.38
CA SER A 61 25.72 13.17 2.57
C SER A 61 26.22 14.48 3.18
N HIS A 62 25.62 14.98 4.27
CA HIS A 62 26.03 16.25 4.91
C HIS A 62 26.96 16.07 6.12
N GLY A 63 27.39 14.85 6.43
CA GLY A 63 28.26 14.54 7.56
C GLY A 63 29.69 14.17 7.16
N THR A 64 30.46 15.08 6.54
CA THR A 64 31.95 15.06 6.56
C THR A 64 32.50 16.35 5.94
N GLY A 65 32.41 17.45 6.69
CA GLY A 65 33.21 18.66 6.43
C GLY A 65 34.03 18.94 7.68
N ASN A 66 35.22 18.36 7.75
CA ASN A 66 36.28 18.77 8.69
C ASN A 66 37.00 20.00 8.16
#